data_AF-A0A934DAL1-F1
#
_entry.id   AF-A0A934DAL1-F1
#
_cell.length_a   1.000
_cell.length_b   1.000
_cell.length_c   1.000
_cell.angle_alpha   90.00
_cell.angle_beta   90.00
_cell.angle_gamma   90.00
#
_symmetry.space_group_name_H-M   'P 1'
#
loop_
_entity.id
_entity.type
_entity.pdbx_description
1 polymer ?
#
loop_
_entity_poly.entity_id
_entity_poly.type
_entity_poly.pdbx_seq_one_letter_code
_entity_poly.pdbx_strand_id
1 'polypeptide(L)'
;MFPTETLNYWLSVGTVLMQFGAAAFLALYFLRRKFTDLQDIANFLARWGIWIGFLLSLVGIGLTLFYSEVLGFEPCFLCWWQRVCLYPQALLFGLALWKPDLQRAAVLYSIWLSALGAAFALYHHALQMFPAGTLPCSANGPSCAKITFVEFGYVTFPMMALSLFAFLIVLMLFVRSKREIV
;
A
#
# COMPACT_ATOMS: atom_id res chain seq x y z
N MET A 1 -6.72 -4.15 -28.10
CA MET A 1 -5.53 -3.77 -27.29
C MET A 1 -6.04 -2.90 -26.16
N PHE A 2 -5.98 -3.36 -24.90
CA PHE A 2 -6.41 -2.54 -23.77
C PHE A 2 -5.51 -1.29 -23.70
N PRO A 3 -6.05 -0.07 -23.61
CA PRO A 3 -5.22 1.12 -23.53
C PRO A 3 -4.56 1.19 -22.14
N THR A 4 -3.32 0.70 -22.05
CA THR A 4 -2.50 0.71 -20.83
C THR A 4 -2.29 2.11 -20.29
N GLU A 5 -2.23 3.11 -21.18
CA GLU A 5 -2.15 4.53 -20.82
C GLU A 5 -3.35 4.98 -19.99
N THR A 6 -4.58 4.66 -20.43
CA THR A 6 -5.80 5.01 -19.69
C THR A 6 -5.82 4.35 -18.31
N LEU A 7 -5.41 3.08 -18.24
CA LEU A 7 -5.36 2.35 -16.96
C LEU A 7 -4.31 2.96 -16.01
N ASN A 8 -3.09 3.21 -16.51
CA ASN A 8 -2.01 3.82 -15.74
C ASN A 8 -2.41 5.21 -15.21
N TYR A 9 -3.09 6.01 -16.03
CA TYR A 9 -3.58 7.33 -15.63
C TYR A 9 -4.57 7.24 -14.46
N TRP A 10 -5.62 6.42 -14.57
CA TRP A 10 -6.62 6.28 -13.50
C TRP A 10 -6.02 5.71 -12.20
N LEU A 11 -5.10 4.75 -12.32
CA LEU A 11 -4.37 4.22 -11.18
C LEU A 11 -3.47 5.27 -10.52
N SER A 12 -2.89 6.16 -11.32
CA SER A 12 -2.06 7.26 -10.81
C SER A 12 -2.91 8.30 -10.09
N VAL A 13 -4.09 8.66 -10.63
CA VAL A 13 -5.07 9.51 -9.95
C VAL A 13 -5.48 8.88 -8.62
N GLY A 14 -5.81 7.58 -8.61
CA GLY A 14 -6.15 6.85 -7.39
C GLY A 14 -5.01 6.85 -6.36
N THR A 15 -3.76 6.75 -6.82
CA THR A 15 -2.57 6.82 -5.97
C THR A 15 -2.41 8.17 -5.31
N VAL A 16 -2.57 9.26 -6.06
CA VAL A 16 -2.53 10.63 -5.55
C VAL A 16 -3.64 10.85 -4.51
N LEU A 17 -4.87 10.42 -4.80
CA LEU A 17 -5.98 10.49 -3.84
C LEU A 17 -5.68 9.71 -2.56
N MET A 18 -5.05 8.54 -2.68
CA MET A 18 -4.69 7.73 -1.52
C MET A 18 -3.56 8.36 -0.69
N GLN A 19 -2.62 9.08 -1.31
CA GLN A 19 -1.59 9.85 -0.60
C GLN A 19 -2.21 11.00 0.20
N PHE A 20 -3.07 11.80 -0.42
CA PHE A 20 -3.80 12.86 0.28
C PHE A 20 -4.67 12.30 1.40
N GLY A 21 -5.37 11.18 1.15
CA GLY A 21 -6.16 10.47 2.16
C GLY A 21 -5.31 9.97 3.32
N ALA A 22 -4.16 9.35 3.06
CA ALA A 22 -3.23 8.89 4.09
C ALA A 22 -2.71 10.05 4.94
N ALA A 23 -2.31 11.16 4.32
CA ALA A 23 -1.84 12.34 5.03
C ALA A 23 -2.95 12.98 5.88
N ALA A 24 -4.16 13.11 5.33
CA ALA A 24 -5.33 13.63 6.05
C ALA A 24 -5.71 12.74 7.23
N PHE A 25 -5.72 11.42 7.06
CA PHE A 25 -6.00 10.47 8.13
C PHE A 25 -4.88 10.44 9.17
N LEU A 26 -3.62 10.60 8.79
CA LEU A 26 -2.53 10.72 9.74
C LEU A 26 -2.66 12.02 10.56
N ALA A 27 -2.99 13.14 9.92
CA ALA A 27 -3.28 14.39 10.63
C ALA A 27 -4.47 14.20 11.59
N LEU A 28 -5.58 13.59 11.12
CA LEU A 28 -6.74 13.25 11.94
C LEU A 28 -6.35 12.38 13.15
N TYR A 29 -5.44 11.43 12.97
CA TYR A 29 -4.97 10.56 14.05
C TYR A 29 -4.31 11.34 15.19
N PHE A 30 -3.60 12.43 14.89
CA PHE A 30 -3.02 13.31 15.91
C PHE A 30 -4.03 14.34 16.43
N LEU A 31 -4.86 14.92 15.56
CA LEU A 31 -5.82 15.96 15.92
C LEU A 31 -7.06 15.43 16.67
N ARG A 32 -7.39 14.14 16.57
CA ARG A 32 -8.55 13.52 17.29
C ARG A 32 -8.47 13.62 18.81
N ARG A 33 -7.27 13.85 19.37
CA ARG A 33 -7.11 14.09 20.81
C ARG A 33 -7.55 15.50 21.22
N LYS A 34 -7.57 16.44 20.27
CA LYS A 34 -7.85 17.86 20.51
C LYS A 34 -9.30 18.24 20.20
N PHE A 35 -9.96 17.53 19.28
CA PHE A 35 -11.30 17.87 18.80
C PHE A 35 -12.25 16.67 18.88
N THR A 36 -13.41 16.86 19.48
CA THR A 36 -14.43 15.82 19.70
C THR A 36 -15.04 15.31 18.38
N ASP A 37 -15.33 16.20 17.42
CA ASP A 37 -15.93 15.82 16.12
C ASP A 37 -15.05 14.87 15.31
N LEU A 38 -13.72 14.96 15.46
CA LEU A 38 -12.76 14.07 14.79
C LEU A 38 -12.70 12.68 15.43
N GLN A 39 -13.25 12.50 16.64
CA GLN A 39 -13.34 11.18 17.28
C GLN A 39 -14.39 10.29 16.60
N ASP A 40 -15.50 10.85 16.14
CA ASP A 40 -16.54 10.07 15.44
C ASP A 40 -16.02 9.48 14.14
N ILE A 41 -15.27 10.27 13.37
CA ILE A 41 -14.60 9.81 12.15
C ILE A 41 -13.55 8.74 12.49
N ALA A 42 -12.74 8.94 13.54
CA ALA A 42 -11.77 7.95 13.99
C ALA A 42 -12.44 6.62 14.41
N ASN A 43 -13.59 6.68 15.07
CA ASN A 43 -14.37 5.52 15.48
C ASN A 43 -14.97 4.75 14.30
N PHE A 44 -15.41 5.48 13.28
CA PHE A 44 -15.86 4.90 12.02
C PHE A 44 -14.71 4.18 11.30
N LEU A 45 -13.55 4.85 11.13
CA LEU A 45 -12.36 4.26 10.52
C LEU A 45 -11.86 3.03 11.29
N ALA A 46 -11.88 3.06 12.61
CA ALA A 46 -11.50 1.91 13.41
C ALA A 46 -12.50 0.73 13.32
N ARG A 47 -13.78 1.00 13.06
CA ARG A 47 -14.80 -0.05 12.86
C ARG A 47 -14.68 -0.70 11.49
N TRP A 48 -14.45 0.10 10.45
CA TRP A 48 -14.39 -0.38 9.05
C TRP A 48 -12.97 -0.67 8.56
N GLY A 49 -11.94 -0.34 9.33
CA GLY A 49 -10.56 -0.39 8.86
C GLY A 49 -10.09 -1.77 8.42
N ILE A 50 -10.56 -2.85 9.05
CA ILE A 50 -10.21 -4.22 8.63
C ILE A 50 -10.89 -4.58 7.30
N TRP A 51 -12.15 -4.17 7.09
CA TRP A 51 -12.85 -4.35 5.83
C TRP A 51 -12.21 -3.58 4.68
N ILE A 52 -11.87 -2.31 4.93
CA ILE A 52 -11.17 -1.46 3.95
C ILE A 52 -9.80 -2.05 3.64
N GLY A 53 -9.03 -2.48 4.66
CA GLY A 53 -7.74 -3.14 4.47
C GLY A 53 -7.85 -4.42 3.65
N PHE A 54 -8.87 -5.25 3.91
CA PHE A 54 -9.12 -6.47 3.14
C PHE A 54 -9.39 -6.16 1.67
N LEU A 55 -10.28 -5.21 1.38
CA LEU A 55 -10.62 -4.81 0.02
C LEU A 55 -9.40 -4.26 -0.72
N LEU A 56 -8.64 -3.37 -0.08
CA LEU A 56 -7.43 -2.78 -0.67
C LEU A 56 -6.37 -3.84 -0.98
N SER A 57 -6.16 -4.81 -0.09
CA SER A 57 -5.23 -5.92 -0.34
C SER A 57 -5.69 -6.79 -1.50
N LEU A 58 -6.99 -7.11 -1.61
CA LEU A 58 -7.52 -7.88 -2.74
C LEU A 58 -7.37 -7.13 -4.07
N VAL A 59 -7.72 -5.84 -4.09
CA VAL A 59 -7.56 -4.99 -5.28
C VAL A 59 -6.08 -4.90 -5.66
N GLY A 60 -5.18 -4.72 -4.70
CA GLY A 60 -3.74 -4.71 -4.92
C GLY A 60 -3.22 -6.01 -5.53
N ILE A 61 -3.62 -7.16 -4.98
CA ILE A 61 -3.28 -8.49 -5.54
C ILE A 61 -3.80 -8.61 -6.97
N GLY A 62 -5.09 -8.30 -7.19
CA GLY A 62 -5.73 -8.37 -8.50
C GLY A 62 -5.02 -7.50 -9.54
N LEU A 63 -4.68 -6.26 -9.18
CA LEU A 63 -3.92 -5.36 -10.05
C LEU A 63 -2.52 -5.92 -10.35
N THR A 64 -1.78 -6.39 -9.34
CA THR A 64 -0.44 -6.92 -9.59
C THR A 64 -0.44 -8.16 -10.49
N LEU A 65 -1.43 -9.05 -10.34
CA LEU A 65 -1.61 -10.23 -11.20
C LEU A 65 -2.09 -9.85 -12.60
N PHE A 66 -3.00 -8.88 -12.72
CA PHE A 66 -3.45 -8.39 -14.02
C PHE A 66 -2.30 -7.84 -14.86
N TYR A 67 -1.40 -7.07 -14.23
CA TYR A 67 -0.21 -6.55 -14.92
C TYR A 67 0.77 -7.66 -15.34
N SER A 68 0.96 -8.72 -14.55
CA SER A 68 1.88 -9.80 -14.94
C SER A 68 1.28 -10.77 -15.95
N GLU A 69 0.08 -11.28 -15.70
CA GLU A 69 -0.50 -12.38 -16.50
C GLU A 69 -1.21 -11.89 -17.76
N VAL A 70 -1.86 -10.72 -17.72
CA VAL A 70 -2.68 -10.22 -18.84
C VAL A 70 -1.90 -9.24 -19.70
N LEU A 71 -1.18 -8.31 -19.07
CA LEU A 71 -0.41 -7.29 -19.78
C LEU A 71 1.04 -7.71 -20.07
N GLY A 72 1.52 -8.81 -19.48
CA GLY A 72 2.85 -9.36 -19.73
C GLY A 72 3.99 -8.57 -19.08
N PHE A 73 3.72 -7.74 -18.07
CA PHE A 73 4.76 -7.03 -17.33
C PHE A 73 5.38 -7.94 -16.27
N GLU A 74 6.56 -8.46 -16.57
CA GLU A 74 7.29 -9.33 -15.64
C GLU A 74 7.76 -8.56 -14.38
N PRO A 75 7.46 -9.04 -13.17
CA PRO A 75 7.88 -8.37 -11.95
C PRO A 75 9.39 -8.51 -11.74
N CYS A 76 10.07 -7.39 -11.44
CA CYS A 76 11.47 -7.43 -11.02
C CYS A 76 11.62 -7.98 -9.58
N PHE A 77 12.86 -8.24 -9.18
CA PHE A 77 13.17 -8.79 -7.84
C PHE A 77 12.61 -7.94 -6.68
N LEU A 78 12.69 -6.59 -6.79
CA LEU A 78 12.13 -5.69 -5.77
C LEU A 78 10.60 -5.69 -5.76
N CYS A 79 9.96 -5.75 -6.93
CA CYS A 79 8.50 -5.90 -7.04
C CYS A 79 8.03 -7.22 -6.42
N TRP A 80 8.82 -8.29 -6.57
CA TRP A 80 8.50 -9.58 -5.95
C TRP A 80 8.49 -9.49 -4.42
N TRP A 81 9.48 -8.81 -3.82
CA TRP A 81 9.47 -8.55 -2.38
C TRP A 81 8.26 -7.72 -1.92
N GLN A 82 7.85 -6.72 -2.71
CA GLN A 82 6.62 -5.97 -2.42
C GLN A 82 5.38 -6.88 -2.47
N ARG A 83 5.29 -7.82 -3.42
CA ARG A 83 4.21 -8.82 -3.48
C ARG A 83 4.21 -9.74 -2.25
N VAL A 84 5.38 -10.20 -1.80
CA VAL A 84 5.50 -11.01 -0.57
C VAL A 84 5.01 -10.26 0.66
N CYS A 85 5.19 -8.94 0.72
CA CYS A 85 4.65 -8.12 1.80
C CYS A 85 3.13 -7.89 1.69
N LEU A 86 2.58 -7.81 0.47
CA LEU A 86 1.16 -7.50 0.22
C LEU A 86 0.25 -8.73 0.28
N TYR A 87 0.63 -9.84 -0.35
CA TYR A 87 -0.25 -11.00 -0.54
C TYR A 87 -0.73 -11.62 0.78
N PRO A 88 0.14 -11.79 1.80
CA PRO A 88 -0.29 -12.30 3.10
C PRO A 88 -1.30 -11.38 3.81
N GLN A 89 -1.33 -10.08 3.49
CA GLN A 89 -2.25 -9.15 4.14
C GLN A 89 -3.72 -9.44 3.80
N ALA A 90 -4.02 -9.89 2.58
CA ALA A 90 -5.39 -10.30 2.24
C ALA A 90 -5.84 -11.48 3.11
N LEU A 91 -4.97 -12.47 3.32
CA LEU A 91 -5.25 -13.59 4.22
C LEU A 91 -5.38 -13.14 5.68
N LEU A 92 -4.47 -12.28 6.16
CA LEU A 92 -4.52 -11.75 7.53
C LEU A 92 -5.82 -11.00 7.80
N PHE A 93 -6.24 -10.12 6.90
CA PHE A 93 -7.49 -9.39 7.07
C PHE A 93 -8.72 -10.29 6.91
N GLY A 94 -8.70 -11.24 5.97
CA GLY A 94 -9.78 -12.23 5.83
C GLY A 94 -9.98 -13.07 7.09
N LEU A 95 -8.89 -13.55 7.70
CA LEU A 95 -8.93 -14.28 8.98
C LEU A 95 -9.40 -13.40 10.13
N ALA A 96 -8.99 -12.13 10.16
CA ALA A 96 -9.42 -11.16 11.17
C ALA A 96 -10.92 -10.80 11.06
N LEU A 97 -11.49 -10.86 9.86
CA LEU A 97 -12.93 -10.71 9.65
C LEU A 97 -13.70 -11.95 10.10
N TRP A 98 -13.15 -13.15 9.88
CA TRP A 98 -13.81 -14.40 10.28
C TRP A 98 -13.71 -14.69 11.78
N LYS A 99 -12.55 -14.40 12.39
CA LYS A 99 -12.28 -14.62 13.82
C LYS A 99 -11.86 -13.30 14.48
N PRO A 100 -12.78 -12.62 15.19
CA PRO A 100 -12.50 -11.34 15.84
C PRO A 100 -11.31 -11.37 16.82
N ASP A 101 -11.04 -12.51 17.45
CA ASP A 101 -9.91 -12.69 18.38
C ASP A 101 -8.54 -12.50 17.69
N LEU A 102 -8.45 -12.83 16.39
CA LEU A 102 -7.22 -12.69 15.60
C LEU A 102 -6.97 -11.26 15.13
N GLN A 103 -7.94 -10.35 15.31
CA GLN A 103 -7.82 -8.98 14.80
C GLN A 103 -6.63 -8.23 15.39
N ARG A 104 -6.31 -8.46 16.68
CA ARG A 104 -5.15 -7.81 17.32
C ARG A 104 -3.84 -8.24 16.66
N ALA A 105 -3.69 -9.54 16.40
CA ALA A 105 -2.51 -10.08 15.71
C ALA A 105 -2.44 -9.57 14.26
N ALA A 106 -3.56 -9.59 13.53
CA ALA A 106 -3.62 -9.12 12.15
C ALA A 106 -3.21 -7.65 11.99
N VAL A 107 -3.63 -6.77 12.91
CA VAL A 107 -3.24 -5.36 12.92
C VAL A 107 -1.73 -5.21 13.10
N LEU A 108 -1.13 -5.92 14.06
CA LEU A 108 0.30 -5.84 14.32
C LEU A 108 1.12 -6.36 13.13
N TYR A 109 0.77 -7.54 12.60
CA TYR A 109 1.46 -8.13 11.45
C TYR A 109 1.28 -7.29 10.19
N SER A 110 0.10 -6.71 9.96
CA SER A 110 -0.13 -5.81 8.83
C SER A 110 0.77 -4.56 8.89
N ILE A 111 0.93 -3.95 10.07
CA ILE A 111 1.84 -2.79 10.22
C ILE A 111 3.28 -3.20 9.89
N TRP A 112 3.77 -4.32 10.42
CA TRP A 112 5.14 -4.80 10.14
C TRP A 112 5.36 -5.15 8.66
N LEU A 113 4.44 -5.90 8.07
CA LEU A 113 4.51 -6.24 6.64
C LEU A 113 4.45 -5.00 5.76
N SER A 114 3.59 -4.04 6.10
CA SER A 114 3.48 -2.78 5.36
C SER A 114 4.74 -1.93 5.52
N ALA A 115 5.35 -1.91 6.70
CA ALA A 115 6.60 -1.17 6.91
C ALA A 115 7.75 -1.75 6.07
N LEU A 116 7.87 -3.09 6.01
CA LEU A 116 8.85 -3.76 5.16
C LEU A 116 8.57 -3.52 3.67
N GLY A 117 7.31 -3.67 3.24
CA GLY A 117 6.89 -3.41 1.87
C GLY A 117 7.15 -1.97 1.44
N ALA A 118 6.87 -1.01 2.33
CA ALA A 118 7.16 0.41 2.12
C ALA A 118 8.66 0.67 1.99
N ALA A 119 9.51 0.01 2.79
CA ALA A 119 10.96 0.16 2.68
C ALA A 119 11.48 -0.32 1.30
N PHE A 120 11.02 -1.48 0.82
CA PHE A 120 11.36 -1.97 -0.51
C PHE A 120 10.83 -1.06 -1.62
N ALA A 121 9.60 -0.56 -1.49
CA ALA A 121 8.98 0.34 -2.45
C ALA A 121 9.71 1.69 -2.51
N LEU A 122 10.12 2.25 -1.36
CA LEU A 122 10.89 3.47 -1.28
C LEU A 122 12.27 3.31 -1.93
N TYR A 123 12.98 2.21 -1.63
CA TYR A 123 14.25 1.89 -2.27
C TYR A 123 14.11 1.76 -3.79
N HIS A 124 13.06 1.07 -4.24
CA HIS A 124 12.81 0.87 -5.67
C HIS A 124 12.43 2.16 -6.38
N HIS A 125 11.60 3.01 -5.77
CA HIS A 125 11.28 4.32 -6.33
C HIS A 125 12.51 5.22 -6.42
N ALA A 126 13.34 5.25 -5.37
CA ALA A 126 14.62 5.97 -5.36
C ALA A 126 15.54 5.47 -6.48
N LEU A 127 15.65 4.15 -6.65
CA LEU A 127 16.46 3.52 -7.69
C LEU A 127 16.00 3.90 -9.11
N GLN A 128 14.70 4.11 -9.33
CA GLN A 128 14.16 4.57 -10.61
C GLN A 128 14.39 6.07 -10.85
N MET A 129 14.33 6.90 -9.81
CA MET A 129 14.39 8.37 -9.96
C MET A 129 15.81 8.92 -9.95
N PHE A 130 16.76 8.22 -9.32
CA PHE A 130 18.17 8.62 -9.33
C PHE A 130 18.89 8.24 -10.63
N PRO A 131 19.99 8.94 -10.98
CA PRO A 131 20.79 8.60 -12.16
C PRO A 131 21.27 7.14 -12.14
N ALA A 132 21.31 6.51 -13.31
CA ALA A 132 21.76 5.13 -13.45
C ALA A 132 23.17 4.93 -12.85
N GLY A 133 23.33 3.89 -12.03
CA GLY A 133 24.62 3.53 -11.41
C GLY A 133 24.85 4.08 -10.00
N THR A 134 23.92 4.86 -9.43
CA THR A 134 24.04 5.34 -8.03
C THR A 134 23.70 4.26 -7.00
N LEU A 135 22.81 3.32 -7.34
CA LEU A 135 22.32 2.27 -6.44
C LEU A 135 22.53 0.88 -7.07
N PRO A 136 22.91 -0.12 -6.27
CA PRO A 136 23.08 -1.48 -6.76
C PRO A 136 21.74 -2.06 -7.22
N CYS A 137 21.70 -2.52 -8.46
CA CYS A 137 20.58 -3.26 -9.04
C CYS A 137 21.02 -4.70 -9.33
N SER A 138 20.11 -5.66 -9.22
CA SER A 138 20.38 -7.04 -9.61
C SER A 138 20.84 -7.09 -11.08
N ALA A 139 21.94 -7.81 -11.34
CA ALA A 139 22.41 -8.13 -12.69
C ALA A 139 21.60 -9.27 -13.34
N ASN A 140 20.81 -10.01 -12.55
CA ASN A 140 20.04 -11.16 -12.99
C ASN A 140 18.53 -10.85 -12.96
N GLY A 141 17.82 -11.24 -14.02
CA GLY A 141 16.37 -11.05 -14.17
C GLY A 141 15.97 -9.68 -14.73
N PRO A 142 14.66 -9.37 -14.78
CA PRO A 142 14.17 -8.09 -15.28
C PRO A 142 14.69 -6.91 -14.43
N SER A 143 15.19 -5.88 -15.11
CA SER A 143 15.83 -4.72 -14.46
C SER A 143 14.86 -3.95 -13.57
N CYS A 144 15.24 -3.73 -12.30
CA CYS A 144 14.48 -2.89 -11.37
C CYS A 144 14.58 -1.39 -11.70
N ALA A 145 15.66 -0.98 -12.38
CA ALA A 145 15.91 0.40 -12.79
C ALA A 145 15.10 0.83 -14.00
N LYS A 146 14.53 -0.14 -14.74
CA LYS A 146 13.70 0.17 -15.89
C LYS A 146 12.40 0.83 -15.42
N ILE A 147 12.15 2.03 -15.93
CA ILE A 147 10.91 2.75 -15.75
C ILE A 147 9.94 2.29 -16.84
N THR A 148 8.81 1.71 -16.43
CA THR A 148 7.76 1.29 -17.36
C THR A 148 6.87 2.45 -17.77
N PHE A 149 6.50 3.30 -16.81
CA PHE A 149 5.78 4.54 -17.02
C PHE A 149 6.07 5.50 -15.87
N VAL A 150 5.86 6.79 -16.11
CA VAL A 150 5.83 7.84 -15.09
C VAL A 150 4.64 8.71 -15.41
N GLU A 151 3.72 8.81 -14.46
CA GLU A 151 2.58 9.73 -14.55
C GLU A 151 2.76 10.87 -13.55
N PHE A 152 2.28 12.07 -13.88
CA PHE A 152 2.44 13.28 -13.04
C PHE A 152 3.90 13.61 -12.64
N GLY A 153 4.90 13.06 -13.34
CA GLY A 153 6.32 13.29 -13.10
C GLY A 153 6.94 12.55 -11.90
N TYR A 154 6.17 11.75 -11.14
CA TYR A 154 6.71 10.98 -10.00
C TYR A 154 5.96 9.65 -9.74
N VAL A 155 4.76 9.46 -10.28
CA VAL A 155 3.98 8.25 -10.00
C VAL A 155 4.50 7.11 -10.86
N THR A 156 5.23 6.21 -10.22
CA THR A 156 5.69 4.93 -10.80
C THR A 156 5.07 3.75 -10.03
N PHE A 157 5.16 2.52 -10.55
CA PHE A 157 4.65 1.33 -9.85
C PHE A 157 5.13 1.23 -8.38
N PRO A 158 6.43 1.43 -8.07
CA PRO A 158 6.90 1.47 -6.69
C PRO A 158 6.23 2.56 -5.84
N MET A 159 5.98 3.73 -6.41
CA MET A 159 5.30 4.81 -5.68
C MET A 159 3.85 4.46 -5.35
N MET A 160 3.17 3.74 -6.24
CA MET A 160 1.82 3.23 -5.98
C MET A 160 1.82 2.23 -4.82
N ALA A 161 2.76 1.29 -4.82
CA ALA A 161 2.93 0.32 -3.74
C ALA A 161 3.26 1.00 -2.41
N LEU A 162 4.17 1.98 -2.42
CA LEU A 162 4.52 2.77 -1.24
C LEU A 162 3.29 3.47 -0.65
N SER A 163 2.46 4.06 -1.51
CA SER A 163 1.23 4.74 -1.10
C SER A 163 0.25 3.77 -0.46
N LEU A 164 0.11 2.55 -1.01
CA LEU A 164 -0.77 1.50 -0.48
C LEU A 164 -0.33 1.07 0.91
N PHE A 165 0.96 0.76 1.08
CA PHE A 165 1.50 0.36 2.37
C PHE A 165 1.40 1.49 3.41
N ALA A 166 1.67 2.74 3.02
CA ALA A 166 1.51 3.89 3.91
C ALA A 166 0.05 4.06 4.36
N PHE A 167 -0.91 3.94 3.44
CA PHE A 167 -2.33 4.03 3.76
C PHE A 167 -2.78 2.90 4.70
N LEU A 168 -2.32 1.67 4.46
CA LEU A 168 -2.61 0.53 5.33
C LEU A 168 -2.05 0.72 6.74
N ILE A 169 -0.82 1.24 6.88
CA ILE A 169 -0.24 1.58 8.19
C ILE A 169 -1.14 2.57 8.93
N VAL A 170 -1.49 3.69 8.29
CA VAL A 170 -2.33 4.73 8.90
C VAL A 170 -3.67 4.16 9.33
N LEU A 171 -4.32 3.37 8.47
CA LEU A 171 -5.59 2.73 8.78
C LEU A 171 -5.49 1.77 9.98
N MET A 172 -4.43 0.96 10.04
CA MET A 172 -4.21 0.03 11.14
C MET A 172 -3.89 0.73 12.47
N LEU A 173 -3.30 1.94 12.45
CA LEU A 173 -3.12 2.74 13.67
C LEU A 173 -4.46 3.14 14.30
N PHE A 174 -5.48 3.46 13.51
CA PHE A 174 -6.83 3.73 14.02
C PHE A 174 -7.47 2.49 14.66
N VAL A 175 -7.38 1.35 13.97
CA VAL A 175 -7.92 0.08 14.47
C VAL A 175 -7.22 -0.34 15.77
N ARG A 176 -5.90 -0.12 15.87
CA ARG A 176 -5.12 -0.39 17.10
C ARG A 176 -5.56 0.52 18.24
N SER A 177 -5.63 1.82 18.01
CA SER A 177 -5.88 2.79 19.08
C SER A 177 -7.26 2.67 19.71
N LYS A 178 -8.30 2.26 18.97
CA LYS A 178 -9.63 2.03 19.56
C LYS A 178 -9.60 0.89 20.59
N ARG A 179 -8.74 -0.11 20.38
CA ARG A 179 -8.64 -1.29 21.26
C ARG A 179 -7.76 -1.09 22.50
N GLU A 180 -6.98 -0.01 22.56
CA GLU A 180 -6.26 0.34 23.80
C GLU A 180 -7.14 1.16 24.76
N ILE A 181 -8.33 1.59 24.31
CA ILE A 181 -9.27 2.43 25.07
C ILE A 181 -10.47 1.61 25.62
N VAL A 182 -10.63 0.36 25.16
CA VAL A 182 -11.67 -0.61 25.62
C VAL A 182 -10.99 -1.73 26.37
#